data_AF-A0A835EW66-F1
#
_entry.id   AF-A0A835EW66-F1
#
_cell.length_a   1.000
_cell.length_b   1.000
_cell.length_c   1.000
_cell.angle_alpha   90.00
_cell.angle_beta   90.00
_cell.angle_gamma   90.00
#
_symmetry.space_group_name_H-M   'P 1'
#
loop_
_entity.id
_entity.type
_entity.pdbx_description
1 polymer ?
#
loop_
_entity_poly.entity_id
_entity_poly.type
_entity_poly.pdbx_seq_one_letter_code
_entity_poly.pdbx_strand_id
1 'polypeptide(L)'
;MESASTTVPSIVVYVTVPNREAGKKLSQSIISEKLAACVNIVPGIESVYWWEGKVQSDAEELLIIKTRESLLDALTEHVKANHEYDVPEVIALPITGGNTKYLEWIKNSTREN
;
A
#
# COMPACT_ATOMS: atom_id res chain seq x y z
N MET A 1 -11.81 27.94 -18.76
CA MET A 1 -11.01 26.69 -18.77
C MET A 1 -10.49 26.51 -17.36
N GLU A 2 -11.10 25.66 -16.56
CA GLU A 2 -10.52 25.26 -15.28
C GLU A 2 -9.20 24.54 -15.57
N SER A 3 -8.09 25.05 -15.04
CA SER A 3 -6.82 24.33 -15.09
C SER A 3 -6.99 23.01 -14.37
N ALA A 4 -6.82 21.88 -15.07
CA ALA A 4 -6.89 20.57 -14.44
C ALA A 4 -5.94 20.53 -13.23
N SER A 5 -6.45 20.13 -12.06
CA SER A 5 -5.64 19.99 -10.85
C SER A 5 -4.42 19.11 -11.14
N THR A 6 -3.22 19.60 -10.81
CA THR A 6 -1.96 18.86 -11.04
C THR A 6 -1.79 17.72 -10.04
N THR A 7 -2.54 17.71 -8.95
CA THR A 7 -2.61 16.64 -7.94
C THR A 7 -3.95 15.91 -7.96
N VAL A 8 -4.01 14.77 -7.26
CA VAL A 8 -5.19 13.91 -7.08
C VAL A 8 -5.28 13.50 -5.61
N PRO A 9 -6.48 13.25 -5.04
CA PRO A 9 -6.61 12.65 -3.71
C PRO A 9 -5.73 11.40 -3.59
N SER A 10 -4.90 11.39 -2.55
CA SER A 10 -3.85 10.40 -2.36
C SER A 10 -3.95 9.82 -0.96
N ILE A 11 -3.49 8.58 -0.81
CA ILE A 11 -3.57 7.80 0.42
C ILE A 11 -2.22 7.14 0.72
N VAL A 12 -2.00 6.90 2.00
CA VAL A 12 -1.01 5.93 2.48
C VAL A 12 -1.75 4.64 2.80
N VAL A 13 -1.30 3.51 2.26
CA VAL A 13 -1.86 2.19 2.54
C VAL A 13 -0.85 1.36 3.33
N TYR A 14 -1.33 0.74 4.40
CA TYR A 14 -0.58 -0.23 5.18
C TYR A 14 -0.98 -1.64 4.76
N VAL A 15 0.04 -2.48 4.57
CA VAL A 15 -0.10 -3.92 4.31
C VAL A 15 1.01 -4.63 5.08
N THR A 16 0.67 -5.61 5.92
CA THR A 16 1.67 -6.49 6.52
C THR A 16 1.91 -7.71 5.63
N VAL A 17 3.11 -8.27 5.70
CA VAL A 17 3.52 -9.46 4.93
C VAL A 17 4.36 -10.39 5.81
N PRO A 18 4.30 -11.72 5.60
CA PRO A 18 4.91 -12.70 6.50
C PRO A 18 6.44 -12.69 6.50
N ASN A 19 7.08 -12.16 5.45
CA ASN A 19 8.53 -12.17 5.33
C ASN A 19 9.05 -11.19 4.26
N ARG A 20 10.38 -11.03 4.27
CA ARG A 20 11.13 -10.13 3.36
C ARG A 20 10.97 -10.43 1.88
N GLU A 21 10.89 -11.71 1.51
CA GLU A 21 10.74 -12.10 0.11
C GLU A 21 9.35 -11.71 -0.40
N ALA A 22 8.31 -12.01 0.38
CA ALA A 22 6.93 -11.61 0.11
C ALA A 22 6.81 -10.08 0.00
N GLY A 23 7.35 -9.32 0.95
CA GLY A 23 7.34 -7.86 0.93
C GLY A 23 8.01 -7.27 -0.29
N LYS A 24 9.18 -7.78 -0.67
CA LYS A 24 9.91 -7.33 -1.86
C LYS A 24 9.15 -7.66 -3.15
N LYS A 25 8.64 -8.89 -3.28
CA LYS A 25 7.91 -9.35 -4.47
C LYS A 25 6.61 -8.55 -4.65
N LEU A 26 5.83 -8.40 -3.59
CA LEU A 26 4.56 -7.66 -3.61
C LEU A 26 4.81 -6.18 -3.94
N SER A 27 5.81 -5.56 -3.32
CA SER A 27 6.20 -4.17 -3.62
C SER A 27 6.58 -3.98 -5.08
N GLN A 28 7.38 -4.89 -5.65
CA GLN A 28 7.79 -4.81 -7.06
C GLN A 28 6.59 -4.98 -8.00
N SER A 29 5.69 -5.91 -7.69
CA SER A 29 4.48 -6.17 -8.47
C SER A 29 3.55 -4.95 -8.50
N ILE A 30 3.26 -4.37 -7.33
CA ILE A 30 2.43 -3.16 -7.16
C ILE A 30 2.97 -1.99 -8.02
N ILE A 31 4.27 -1.74 -7.96
CA ILE A 31 4.90 -0.66 -8.73
C ILE A 31 4.88 -0.97 -10.23
N SER A 32 5.14 -2.21 -10.62
CA SER A 32 5.16 -2.64 -12.03
C SER A 32 3.79 -2.49 -12.69
N GLU A 33 2.71 -2.78 -11.94
CA GLU A 33 1.33 -2.58 -12.40
C GLU A 33 0.82 -1.13 -12.28
N LYS A 34 1.69 -0.21 -11.83
CA LYS A 34 1.39 1.21 -11.60
C LYS A 34 0.21 1.44 -10.63
N LEU A 35 0.03 0.52 -9.68
CA LEU A 35 -1.00 0.60 -8.64
C LEU A 35 -0.60 1.51 -7.47
N ALA A 36 0.69 1.84 -7.36
CA ALA A 36 1.21 2.82 -6.42
C ALA A 36 2.44 3.53 -7.01
N ALA A 37 2.76 4.70 -6.49
CA ALA A 37 3.95 5.43 -6.89
C ALA A 37 5.20 4.96 -6.14
N CYS A 38 5.05 4.57 -4.87
CA CYS A 38 6.17 4.19 -4.02
C CYS A 38 5.71 3.25 -2.90
N VAL A 39 6.58 2.30 -2.51
CA VAL A 39 6.43 1.46 -1.32
C VAL A 39 7.68 1.59 -0.46
N ASN A 40 7.50 1.84 0.85
CA ASN A 40 8.58 1.65 1.83
C ASN A 40 8.34 0.32 2.52
N ILE A 41 9.41 -0.38 2.84
CA ILE A 41 9.36 -1.66 3.56
C ILE A 41 10.02 -1.45 4.92
N VAL A 42 9.27 -1.70 6.00
CA VAL A 42 9.76 -1.65 7.38
C VAL A 42 9.93 -3.09 7.86
N PRO A 43 11.18 -3.58 7.96
CA PRO A 43 11.44 -4.97 8.32
C PRO A 43 11.37 -5.18 9.84
N GLY A 44 11.14 -6.43 10.24
CA GLY A 44 11.30 -6.88 11.63
C GLY A 44 10.26 -6.31 12.58
N ILE A 45 9.01 -6.20 12.12
CA ILE A 45 7.89 -5.87 13.01
C ILE A 45 7.38 -7.15 13.69
N GLU A 46 6.78 -6.97 14.86
CA GLU A 46 6.05 -8.02 15.57
C GLU A 46 4.57 -7.64 15.59
N SER A 47 3.74 -8.51 15.03
CA SER A 47 2.29 -8.33 14.97
C SER A 47 1.64 -9.19 16.03
N VAL A 48 0.88 -8.57 16.93
CA VAL A 48 0.22 -9.24 18.06
C VAL A 48 -1.29 -9.12 17.88
N TYR A 49 -1.98 -10.26 17.88
CA TYR A 49 -3.42 -10.32 17.60
C TYR A 49 -4.09 -11.49 18.34
N TRP A 50 -5.42 -11.51 18.37
CA TRP A 50 -6.20 -12.60 18.98
C TRP A 50 -6.76 -13.53 17.92
N TRP A 51 -6.39 -14.82 17.98
CA TRP A 51 -6.86 -15.81 17.01
C TRP A 51 -6.93 -17.20 17.65
N GLU A 52 -7.96 -17.98 17.29
CA GLU A 52 -8.24 -19.31 17.87
C GLU A 52 -8.24 -19.35 19.41
N GLY A 53 -8.78 -18.30 20.05
CA GLY A 53 -8.94 -18.25 21.50
C GLY A 53 -7.67 -17.95 22.29
N LYS A 54 -6.58 -17.51 21.64
CA LYS A 54 -5.34 -17.10 22.29
C LYS A 54 -4.71 -15.87 21.64
N VAL A 55 -3.80 -15.23 22.37
CA VAL A 55 -2.91 -14.20 21.79
C VAL A 55 -1.87 -14.91 20.93
N GLN A 56 -1.73 -14.44 19.69
CA GLN A 56 -0.70 -14.83 18.74
C GLN A 56 0.27 -13.68 18.53
N SER A 57 1.47 -14.03 18.10
CA SER A 57 2.52 -13.08 17.73
C SER A 57 3.29 -13.63 16.54
N ASP A 58 3.34 -12.88 15.44
CA ASP A 58 4.09 -13.26 14.24
C ASP A 58 5.12 -12.18 13.87
N ALA A 59 6.25 -12.63 13.33
CA ALA A 59 7.24 -11.75 12.73
C ALA A 59 6.81 -11.39 11.30
N GLU A 60 6.73 -10.10 11.01
CA GLU A 60 6.24 -9.59 9.72
C GLU A 60 7.12 -8.43 9.20
N GLU A 61 6.79 -7.95 8.01
CA GLU A 61 7.22 -6.63 7.53
C GLU A 61 6.00 -5.75 7.25
N LEU A 62 6.13 -4.44 7.45
CA LEU A 62 5.09 -3.46 7.10
C LEU A 62 5.44 -2.77 5.78
N LEU A 63 4.52 -2.81 4.83
CA LEU A 63 4.55 -2.05 3.60
C LEU A 63 3.79 -0.72 3.79
N ILE A 64 4.48 0.39 3.51
CA ILE A 64 3.90 1.74 3.51
C ILE A 64 3.83 2.23 2.07
N ILE A 65 2.64 2.10 1.48
CA ILE A 65 2.38 2.29 0.05
C ILE A 65 1.77 3.68 -0.17
N LYS A 66 2.30 4.47 -1.11
CA LYS A 66 1.76 5.79 -1.47
C LYS A 66 1.09 5.69 -2.84
N THR A 67 -0.22 5.92 -2.87
CA THR A 67 -1.02 5.80 -4.10
C THR A 67 -2.16 6.81 -4.15
N ARG A 68 -2.94 6.79 -5.25
CA ARG A 68 -4.20 7.53 -5.41
C ARG A 68 -5.30 6.84 -4.63
N GLU A 69 -6.22 7.62 -4.07
CA GLU A 69 -7.43 7.09 -3.43
C GLU A 69 -8.26 6.23 -4.42
N SER A 70 -8.31 6.65 -5.68
CA SER A 70 -9.07 5.96 -6.73
C SER A 70 -8.58 4.53 -7.03
N LEU A 71 -7.34 4.20 -6.67
CA LEU A 71 -6.72 2.90 -6.93
C LEU A 71 -6.82 1.95 -5.72
N LEU A 72 -7.47 2.34 -4.62
CA LEU A 72 -7.54 1.52 -3.42
C LEU A 72 -8.15 0.14 -3.70
N ASP A 73 -9.24 0.08 -4.45
CA ASP A 73 -9.90 -1.19 -4.78
C ASP A 73 -8.98 -2.10 -5.63
N ALA A 74 -8.38 -1.54 -6.69
CA ALA A 74 -7.47 -2.28 -7.55
C ALA A 74 -6.20 -2.74 -6.81
N LEU A 75 -5.66 -1.91 -5.92
CA LEU A 75 -4.54 -2.28 -5.05
C LEU A 75 -4.93 -3.40 -4.09
N THR A 76 -6.10 -3.31 -3.48
CA THR A 76 -6.61 -4.31 -2.52
C THR A 76 -6.79 -5.67 -3.19
N GLU A 77 -7.39 -5.70 -4.38
CA GLU A 77 -7.55 -6.94 -5.15
C GLU A 77 -6.20 -7.51 -5.61
N HIS A 78 -5.25 -6.65 -6.01
CA HIS A 78 -3.90 -7.08 -6.34
C HIS A 78 -3.18 -7.69 -5.13
N VAL A 79 -3.32 -7.09 -3.94
CA VAL A 79 -2.75 -7.65 -2.71
C VAL A 79 -3.37 -9.02 -2.43
N LYS A 80 -4.70 -9.14 -2.39
CA LYS A 80 -5.38 -10.43 -2.16
C LYS A 80 -4.93 -11.53 -3.12
N ALA A 81 -4.78 -11.21 -4.40
CA ALA A 81 -4.37 -12.18 -5.41
C ALA A 81 -2.90 -12.65 -5.27
N ASN A 82 -2.07 -11.89 -4.54
CA ASN A 82 -0.63 -12.12 -4.44
C ASN A 82 -0.14 -12.25 -2.98
N HIS A 83 -1.05 -12.48 -2.03
CA HIS A 83 -0.74 -12.61 -0.61
C HIS A 83 -0.92 -14.06 -0.12
N GLU A 84 -0.13 -14.44 0.89
CA GLU A 84 -0.17 -15.79 1.47
C GLU A 84 -1.38 -15.99 2.40
N TYR A 85 -1.78 -14.94 3.12
CA TYR A 85 -2.94 -14.96 4.01
C TYR A 85 -4.26 -14.84 3.24
N ASP A 86 -5.29 -15.55 3.73
CA ASP A 86 -6.65 -15.48 3.20
C ASP A 86 -7.29 -14.10 3.37
N VAL A 87 -6.95 -13.41 4.47
CA VAL A 87 -7.44 -12.07 4.82
C VAL A 87 -6.24 -11.16 5.12
N PRO A 88 -5.55 -10.63 4.10
CA PRO A 88 -4.42 -9.75 4.31
C PRO A 88 -4.86 -8.40 4.90
N GLU A 89 -4.05 -7.83 5.79
CA GLU A 89 -4.26 -6.44 6.23
C GLU A 89 -4.07 -5.49 5.05
N VAL A 90 -5.08 -4.69 4.74
CA VAL A 90 -5.01 -3.58 3.78
C VAL A 90 -5.85 -2.43 4.32
N ILE A 91 -5.22 -1.39 4.86
CA ILE A 91 -5.93 -0.22 5.41
C ILE A 91 -5.35 1.08 4.85
N ALA A 92 -6.20 2.07 4.63
CA ALA A 92 -5.83 3.34 4.00
C ALA A 92 -5.99 4.53 4.95
N LEU A 93 -5.05 5.47 4.85
CA LEU A 93 -5.00 6.73 5.58
C LEU A 93 -4.95 7.89 4.58
N PRO A 94 -5.79 8.93 4.72
CA PRO A 94 -5.82 10.05 3.78
C PRO A 94 -4.56 10.92 3.89
N ILE A 95 -3.99 11.31 2.75
CA ILE A 95 -2.94 12.34 2.68
C ILE A 95 -3.62 13.71 2.55
N THR A 96 -3.52 14.53 3.60
CA THR A 96 -4.17 15.85 3.68
C THR A 96 -3.30 17.01 3.20
N GLY A 97 -2.06 16.73 2.75
CA GLY A 97 -1.13 17.73 2.24
C GLY A 97 0.28 17.16 2.06
N GLY A 98 1.23 18.02 1.70
CA GLY A 98 2.63 17.64 1.51
C GLY A 98 3.33 18.49 0.46
N ASN A 99 4.52 18.05 0.04
CA ASN A 99 5.24 18.70 -1.05
C ASN A 99 4.47 18.53 -2.37
N THR A 100 4.00 19.63 -2.96
CA THR A 100 3.21 19.64 -4.21
C THR A 100 3.86 18.83 -5.31
N LYS A 101 5.17 18.98 -5.54
CA LYS A 101 5.89 18.22 -6.59
C LYS A 101 5.89 16.71 -6.35
N TYR A 102 5.86 16.29 -5.08
CA TYR A 102 5.77 14.88 -4.72
C TYR A 102 4.36 14.33 -4.96
N LEU A 103 3.32 15.11 -4.64
CA LEU A 103 1.93 14.73 -4.91
C LEU A 103 1.63 14.68 -6.41
N GLU A 104 2.19 15.60 -7.19
CA GLU A 104 2.16 15.56 -8.65
C GLU A 104 2.88 14.31 -9.19
N TRP A 105 4.02 13.95 -8.60
CA TRP A 105 4.72 12.73 -8.95
C TRP A 105 3.91 11.47 -8.62
N ILE A 106 3.22 11.42 -7.47
CA ILE A 106 2.30 10.31 -7.16
C ILE A 106 1.26 10.16 -8.27
N LYS A 107 0.63 11.26 -8.68
CA LYS A 107 -0.30 11.26 -9.81
C LYS A 107 0.39 10.70 -11.06
N ASN A 108 1.50 11.26 -11.50
CA ASN A 108 2.13 10.90 -12.77
C ASN A 108 2.71 9.47 -12.81
N SER A 109 3.06 8.89 -11.66
CA SER A 109 3.64 7.55 -11.55
C SER A 109 2.61 6.43 -11.44
N THR A 110 1.34 6.76 -11.22
CA THR A 110 0.24 5.80 -11.06
C THR A 110 -0.66 5.78 -12.29
N ARG A 111 -1.29 4.64 -12.57
CA ARG A 111 -2.24 4.53 -13.69
C ARG A 111 -3.54 5.28 -13.41
N GLU A 112 -4.30 5.52 -14.47
CA GLU A 112 -5.70 5.93 -14.37
C GLU A 112 -6.58 4.69 -14.14
N ASN A 113 -7.76 4.89 -13.53
CA ASN A 113 -8.70 3.81 -13.22
C ASN A 113 -9.21 3.11 -14.47
#